data_AF-A0A950P8M5-F1
#
_entry.id   AF-A0A950P8M5-F1
#
_cell.length_a   1.000
_cell.length_b   1.000
_cell.length_c   1.000
_cell.angle_alpha   90.00
_cell.angle_beta   90.00
_cell.angle_gamma   90.00
#
_symmetry.space_group_name_H-M   'P 1'
#
loop_
_entity.id
_entity.type
_entity.pdbx_description
1 polymer ?
#
loop_
_entity_poly.entity_id
_entity_poly.type
_entity_poly.pdbx_seq_one_letter_code
_entity_poly.pdbx_strand_id
1 'polypeptide(L)'
;MIRVNHYQDARYDLDYGASDALSILLRFDQASTGLFNRTVAYQLADETATRAKIIEVFTALQLVAPEDVLVIYLAGHGVIIGNEWYWLPVEATFTADGVPRTGISATMVRDLLSRVGPERVFVMIDSCNSGGSVDPLATSMDRRVLRSVGRDTGVSILAAAPPDQSAAELPRLGHGAFTYVVLEGLNQEG
;
A
#
# COMPACT_ATOMS: atom_id res chain seq x y z
N MET A 1 0.58 8.59 -0.94
CA MET A 1 1.31 7.47 -1.56
C MET A 1 2.51 7.12 -0.72
N ILE A 2 2.66 5.84 -0.42
CA ILE A 2 3.73 5.31 0.42
C ILE A 2 4.33 4.12 -0.33
N ARG A 3 5.62 4.17 -0.64
CA ARG A 3 6.33 3.13 -1.38
C ARG A 3 7.70 2.83 -0.80
N VAL A 4 8.08 1.56 -0.78
CA VAL A 4 9.44 1.15 -0.42
C VAL A 4 9.93 0.13 -1.45
N ASN A 5 11.02 0.47 -2.11
CA ASN A 5 11.77 -0.39 -3.01
C ASN A 5 13.17 -0.65 -2.47
N HIS A 6 13.79 0.36 -1.87
CA HIS A 6 15.09 0.23 -1.23
C HIS A 6 14.92 0.18 0.27
N TYR A 7 15.12 -1.00 0.84
CA TYR A 7 15.09 -1.23 2.29
C TYR A 7 16.48 -0.96 2.88
N GLN A 8 16.54 -0.72 4.20
CA GLN A 8 17.84 -0.62 4.88
C GLN A 8 18.67 -1.92 4.76
N ASP A 9 17.98 -3.05 4.63
CA ASP A 9 18.58 -4.34 4.29
C ASP A 9 18.31 -4.66 2.82
N ALA A 10 19.31 -4.39 1.97
CA ALA A 10 19.23 -4.50 0.51
C ALA A 10 18.85 -5.90 0.01
N ARG A 11 18.89 -6.94 0.85
CA ARG A 11 18.41 -8.28 0.50
C ARG A 11 16.91 -8.33 0.23
N TYR A 12 16.18 -7.32 0.69
CA TYR A 12 14.74 -7.19 0.52
C TYR A 12 14.35 -6.09 -0.45
N ASP A 13 15.29 -5.58 -1.25
CA ASP A 13 14.96 -4.58 -2.26
C ASP A 13 13.98 -5.14 -3.30
N LEU A 14 13.14 -4.26 -3.86
CA LEU A 14 12.16 -4.56 -4.90
C LEU A 14 12.53 -3.80 -6.18
N ASP A 15 12.43 -4.47 -7.32
CA ASP A 15 12.83 -3.87 -8.61
C ASP A 15 11.75 -2.97 -9.25
N TYR A 16 10.47 -3.13 -8.88
CA TYR A 16 9.35 -2.57 -9.68
C TYR A 16 8.29 -1.75 -8.92
N GLY A 17 8.28 -1.70 -7.58
CA GLY A 17 7.26 -0.96 -6.83
C GLY A 17 7.29 0.57 -7.02
N ALA A 18 8.40 1.10 -7.54
CA ALA A 18 8.62 2.53 -7.78
C ALA A 18 7.82 3.11 -8.96
N SER A 19 7.81 2.39 -10.08
CA SER A 19 7.27 2.87 -11.38
C SER A 19 5.74 3.01 -11.33
N ASP A 20 5.12 2.13 -10.54
CA ASP A 20 3.68 1.93 -10.52
C ASP A 20 2.92 2.97 -9.71
N ALA A 21 3.41 3.28 -8.50
CA ALA A 21 2.81 4.30 -7.64
C ALA A 21 2.77 5.67 -8.36
N LEU A 22 3.86 6.03 -9.04
CA LEU A 22 3.96 7.33 -9.71
C LEU A 22 3.01 7.44 -10.91
N SER A 23 2.83 6.33 -11.64
CA SER A 23 1.90 6.26 -12.77
C SER A 23 0.45 6.37 -12.31
N ILE A 24 0.10 5.72 -11.20
CA ILE A 24 -1.21 5.87 -10.55
C ILE A 24 -1.42 7.33 -10.10
N LEU A 25 -0.42 7.97 -9.51
CA LEU A 25 -0.53 9.36 -9.05
C LEU A 25 -0.85 10.30 -10.20
N LEU A 26 -0.06 10.21 -11.28
CA LEU A 26 -0.23 11.03 -12.47
C LEU A 26 -1.60 10.81 -13.10
N ARG A 27 -2.08 9.56 -13.14
CA ARG A 27 -3.38 9.25 -13.71
C ARG A 27 -4.53 9.76 -12.85
N PHE A 28 -4.41 9.68 -11.52
CA PHE A 28 -5.37 10.27 -10.60
C PHE A 28 -5.41 11.79 -10.71
N ASP A 29 -4.26 12.46 -10.84
CA ASP A 29 -4.20 13.91 -11.02
C ASP A 29 -4.85 14.37 -12.34
N GLN A 30 -4.64 13.60 -13.40
CA GLN A 30 -5.32 13.85 -14.68
C GLN A 30 -6.83 13.60 -14.57
N ALA A 31 -7.25 12.50 -13.95
CA ALA A 31 -8.66 12.16 -13.80
C ALA A 31 -9.40 13.07 -12.81
N SER A 32 -8.70 13.64 -11.82
CA SER A 32 -9.26 14.56 -10.83
C SER A 32 -9.49 15.97 -11.37
N THR A 33 -8.89 16.30 -12.52
CA THR A 33 -8.99 17.62 -13.15
C THR A 33 -10.44 17.94 -13.48
N GLY A 34 -10.98 18.99 -12.85
CA GLY A 34 -12.38 19.41 -13.00
C GLY A 34 -13.39 18.69 -12.10
N LEU A 35 -12.99 17.63 -11.40
CA LEU A 35 -13.81 16.94 -10.40
C LEU A 35 -13.57 17.47 -8.98
N PHE A 36 -12.35 17.95 -8.69
CA PHE A 36 -11.96 18.46 -7.38
C PHE A 36 -11.39 19.87 -7.49
N ASN A 37 -11.68 20.71 -6.49
CA ASN A 37 -11.15 22.08 -6.42
C ASN A 37 -9.65 22.13 -6.15
N ARG A 38 -9.11 21.13 -5.47
CA ARG A 38 -7.70 21.02 -5.09
C ARG A 38 -7.34 19.55 -4.89
N THR A 39 -6.14 19.19 -5.35
CA THR A 39 -5.51 17.89 -5.06
C THR A 39 -4.27 18.13 -4.20
N VAL A 40 -4.10 17.35 -3.14
CA VAL A 40 -2.93 17.39 -2.25
C VAL A 40 -2.32 15.99 -2.20
N ALA A 41 -1.05 15.88 -2.58
CA ALA A 41 -0.35 14.61 -2.61
C ALA A 41 0.71 14.55 -1.51
N TYR A 42 0.54 13.62 -0.57
CA TYR A 42 1.61 13.17 0.33
C TYR A 42 2.37 12.03 -0.33
N GLN A 43 3.70 12.13 -0.44
CA GLN A 43 4.53 11.08 -1.01
C GLN A 43 5.65 10.72 -0.04
N LEU A 44 5.68 9.46 0.36
CA LEU A 44 6.77 8.86 1.12
C LEU A 44 7.36 7.74 0.27
N ALA A 45 8.62 7.88 -0.11
CA ALA A 45 9.36 6.89 -0.90
C ALA A 45 10.64 6.49 -0.17
N ASP A 46 10.93 5.19 -0.17
CA ASP A 46 12.22 4.62 0.21
C ASP A 46 12.68 5.16 1.58
N GLU A 47 13.80 5.90 1.66
CA GLU A 47 14.35 6.45 2.90
C GLU A 47 13.39 7.35 3.70
N THR A 48 12.34 7.86 3.05
CA THR A 48 11.31 8.68 3.70
C THR A 48 10.08 7.90 4.14
N ALA A 49 9.89 6.66 3.67
CA ALA A 49 8.78 5.79 4.04
C ALA A 49 9.07 5.05 5.36
N THR A 50 9.39 5.84 6.39
CA THR A 50 9.62 5.35 7.75
C THR A 50 8.33 5.17 8.51
N ARG A 51 8.30 4.25 9.48
CA ARG A 51 7.13 4.02 10.33
C ARG A 51 6.63 5.31 10.97
N ALA A 52 7.56 6.12 11.48
CA ALA A 52 7.25 7.39 12.14
C ALA A 52 6.60 8.39 11.18
N LYS A 53 7.17 8.59 9.99
CA LYS A 53 6.63 9.53 8.98
C LYS A 53 5.28 9.08 8.45
N ILE A 54 5.06 7.77 8.31
CA ILE A 54 3.77 7.24 7.90
C ILE A 54 2.70 7.58 8.95
N ILE A 55 2.97 7.32 10.23
CA ILE A 55 2.05 7.67 11.33
C ILE A 55 1.79 9.17 11.39
N GLU A 56 2.83 9.99 11.18
CA GLU A 56 2.71 11.45 11.12
C GLU A 56 1.75 11.90 10.01
N VAL A 57 1.90 11.35 8.80
CA VAL A 57 0.99 11.63 7.67
C VAL A 57 -0.45 11.24 8.02
N PHE A 58 -0.68 10.04 8.55
CA PHE A 58 -2.03 9.63 8.99
C PHE A 58 -2.60 10.53 10.09
N THR A 59 -1.75 11.09 10.95
CA THR A 59 -2.17 12.06 11.97
C THR A 59 -2.60 13.38 11.33
N ALA A 60 -1.89 13.86 10.32
CA ALA A 60 -2.29 15.05 9.57
C ALA A 60 -3.61 14.86 8.82
N LEU A 61 -3.89 13.64 8.34
CA LEU A 61 -5.14 13.29 7.64
C LEU A 61 -6.38 13.34 8.54
N GLN A 62 -6.24 13.40 9.87
CA GLN A 62 -7.35 13.57 10.81
C GLN A 62 -8.03 14.94 10.69
N LEU A 63 -7.30 15.94 10.17
CA LEU A 63 -7.78 17.33 10.04
C LEU A 63 -8.40 17.63 8.66
N VAL A 64 -8.39 16.66 7.74
CA VAL A 64 -8.97 16.80 6.40
C VAL A 64 -10.50 16.72 6.51
N ALA A 65 -11.24 17.45 5.67
CA ALA A 65 -12.68 17.55 5.80
C ALA A 65 -13.38 16.21 5.50
N PRO A 66 -14.50 15.88 6.18
CA PRO A 66 -15.27 14.66 5.93
C PRO A 66 -15.73 14.49 4.48
N GLU A 67 -16.00 15.59 3.79
CA GLU A 67 -16.50 15.60 2.41
C GLU A 67 -15.41 15.32 1.36
N ASP A 68 -14.14 15.45 1.74
CA ASP A 68 -13.02 15.17 0.84
C ASP A 68 -12.91 13.67 0.54
N VAL A 69 -12.16 13.34 -0.51
CA VAL A 69 -11.86 11.97 -0.90
C VAL A 69 -10.39 11.67 -0.58
N LEU A 70 -10.16 10.60 0.16
CA LEU A 70 -8.82 10.13 0.50
C LEU A 70 -8.48 8.87 -0.31
N VAL A 71 -7.42 8.96 -1.11
CA VAL A 71 -6.85 7.82 -1.81
C VAL A 71 -5.49 7.49 -1.20
N ILE A 72 -5.34 6.27 -0.70
CA ILE A 72 -4.09 5.76 -0.14
C ILE A 72 -3.56 4.67 -1.05
N TYR A 73 -2.29 4.79 -1.44
CA TYR A 73 -1.56 3.75 -2.16
C TYR A 73 -0.38 3.31 -1.30
N LEU A 74 -0.31 2.02 -0.99
CA LEU A 74 0.77 1.37 -0.25
C LEU A 74 1.45 0.35 -1.16
N ALA A 75 2.74 0.53 -1.43
CA ALA A 75 3.55 -0.45 -2.17
C ALA A 75 4.83 -0.82 -1.42
N GLY A 76 5.16 -2.10 -1.40
CA GLY A 76 6.31 -2.63 -0.65
C GLY A 76 6.03 -4.02 -0.10
N HIS A 77 6.89 -4.53 0.78
CA HIS A 77 6.68 -5.84 1.39
C HIS A 77 5.51 -5.86 2.36
N GLY A 78 4.73 -6.93 2.25
CA GLY A 78 3.73 -7.32 3.23
C GLY A 78 4.02 -8.75 3.70
N VAL A 79 3.93 -8.99 5.01
CA VAL A 79 4.17 -10.31 5.60
C VAL A 79 3.10 -10.65 6.64
N ILE A 80 2.86 -11.95 6.84
CA ILE A 80 1.99 -12.43 7.92
C ILE A 80 2.86 -13.09 8.99
N ILE A 81 2.73 -12.63 10.23
CA ILE A 81 3.31 -13.26 11.41
C ILE A 81 2.16 -13.68 12.32
N GLY A 82 2.02 -14.99 12.54
CA GLY A 82 0.87 -15.55 13.26
C GLY A 82 -0.42 -15.33 12.47
N ASN A 83 -1.32 -14.50 12.99
CA ASN A 83 -2.62 -14.19 12.37
C ASN A 83 -2.79 -12.68 12.10
N GLU A 84 -1.68 -11.95 12.03
CA GLU A 84 -1.65 -10.51 11.80
C GLU A 84 -0.80 -10.21 10.56
N TRP A 85 -1.30 -9.33 9.69
CA TRP A 85 -0.58 -8.87 8.51
C TRP A 85 0.19 -7.59 8.85
N TYR A 86 1.38 -7.44 8.30
CA TYR A 86 2.23 -6.26 8.50
C TYR A 86 2.68 -5.73 7.14
N TRP A 87 2.50 -4.44 6.92
CA TRP A 87 3.22 -3.70 5.89
C TRP A 87 4.56 -3.25 6.43
N LEU A 88 5.62 -3.31 5.62
CA LEU A 88 7.01 -3.11 6.08
C LEU A 88 7.58 -1.76 5.60
N PRO A 89 7.83 -0.81 6.54
CA PRO A 89 8.59 0.42 6.28
C PRO A 89 10.05 0.17 5.90
N VAL A 90 10.74 1.20 5.43
CA VAL A 90 12.14 1.11 4.97
C VAL A 90 13.11 0.54 6.02
N GLU A 91 12.87 0.83 7.29
CA GLU A 91 13.67 0.36 8.44
C GLU A 91 13.21 -0.99 9.02
N ALA A 92 12.28 -1.69 8.36
CA ALA A 92 11.74 -2.94 8.87
C ALA A 92 12.82 -4.00 9.07
N THR A 93 12.75 -4.71 10.20
CA THR A 93 13.56 -5.89 10.44
C THR A 93 12.78 -7.14 10.06
N PHE A 94 13.25 -7.85 9.04
CA PHE A 94 12.64 -9.01 8.41
C PHE A 94 12.91 -10.31 9.20
N THR A 95 12.52 -10.34 10.48
CA THR A 95 12.56 -11.54 11.34
C THR A 95 11.23 -11.69 12.08
N ALA A 96 10.92 -12.91 12.55
CA ALA A 96 9.67 -13.19 13.27
C ALA A 96 9.42 -12.24 14.45
N ASP A 97 10.48 -11.84 15.18
CA ASP A 97 10.39 -10.89 16.28
C ASP A 97 10.57 -9.42 15.84
N GLY A 98 11.28 -9.19 14.73
CA GLY A 98 11.57 -7.85 14.20
C GLY A 98 10.36 -7.20 13.54
N VAL A 99 9.61 -7.98 12.76
CA VAL A 99 8.44 -7.52 12.01
C VAL A 99 7.38 -6.92 12.95
N PRO A 100 6.96 -7.58 14.04
CA PRO A 100 5.97 -6.99 14.96
C PRO A 100 6.42 -5.69 15.62
N ARG A 101 7.73 -5.44 15.74
CA ARG A 101 8.28 -4.21 16.35
C ARG A 101 8.39 -3.05 15.37
N THR A 102 8.70 -3.33 14.11
CA THR A 102 9.08 -2.33 13.11
C THR A 102 8.07 -2.17 11.97
N GLY A 103 7.22 -3.17 11.75
CA GLY A 103 6.15 -3.14 10.77
C GLY A 103 4.93 -2.33 11.22
N ILE A 104 4.01 -2.14 10.28
CA ILE A 104 2.70 -1.53 10.49
C ILE A 104 1.65 -2.63 10.33
N SER A 105 1.04 -3.06 11.44
CA SER A 105 0.08 -4.16 11.44
C SER A 105 -1.25 -3.78 10.78
N ALA A 106 -2.06 -4.74 10.34
CA ALA A 106 -3.40 -4.49 9.84
C ALA A 106 -4.29 -3.87 10.93
N THR A 107 -4.10 -4.29 12.19
CA THR A 107 -4.68 -3.63 13.37
C THR A 107 -4.29 -2.15 13.44
N MET A 108 -3.01 -1.82 13.27
CA MET A 108 -2.57 -0.43 13.26
C MET A 108 -3.15 0.35 12.08
N VAL A 109 -3.17 -0.24 10.88
CA VAL A 109 -3.78 0.37 9.70
C VAL A 109 -5.26 0.65 9.94
N ARG A 110 -6.00 -0.30 10.52
CA ARG A 110 -7.41 -0.11 10.92
C ARG A 110 -7.57 1.07 11.88
N ASP A 111 -6.74 1.14 12.90
CA ASP A 111 -6.80 2.17 13.94
C ASP A 111 -6.40 3.56 13.42
N LEU A 112 -5.52 3.62 12.41
CA LEU A 112 -5.15 4.86 11.71
C LEU A 112 -6.27 5.31 10.76
N LEU A 113 -6.83 4.37 9.99
CA LEU A 113 -7.93 4.64 9.05
C LEU A 113 -9.22 5.07 9.76
N SER A 114 -9.52 4.54 10.94
CA SER A 114 -10.73 4.93 11.69
C SER A 114 -10.67 6.35 12.26
N ARG A 115 -9.51 7.03 12.17
CA ARG A 115 -9.28 8.37 12.72
C ARG A 115 -9.13 9.45 11.66
N VAL A 116 -9.00 9.09 10.38
CA VAL A 116 -8.88 10.08 9.31
C VAL A 116 -10.19 10.89 9.24
N GLY A 117 -10.08 12.15 8.84
CA GLY A 117 -11.26 13.02 8.71
C GLY A 117 -12.20 12.64 7.56
N PRO A 118 -11.71 12.30 6.34
CA PRO A 118 -12.54 11.96 5.20
C PRO A 118 -13.39 10.71 5.39
N GLU A 119 -14.67 10.77 5.00
CA GLU A 119 -15.58 9.61 5.02
C GLU A 119 -15.41 8.71 3.80
N ARG A 120 -14.92 9.27 2.68
CA ARG A 120 -14.71 8.56 1.42
C ARG A 120 -13.25 8.16 1.29
N VAL A 121 -12.92 6.97 1.76
CA VAL A 121 -11.54 6.46 1.74
C VAL A 121 -11.43 5.25 0.81
N PHE A 122 -10.46 5.30 -0.10
CA PHE A 122 -10.08 4.21 -0.98
C PHE A 122 -8.61 3.85 -0.75
N VAL A 123 -8.34 2.59 -0.44
CA VAL A 123 -6.98 2.10 -0.15
C VAL A 123 -6.59 1.04 -1.17
N MET A 124 -5.45 1.26 -1.82
CA MET A 124 -4.80 0.32 -2.71
C MET A 124 -3.55 -0.21 -2.03
N ILE A 125 -3.41 -1.53 -1.98
CA ILE A 125 -2.26 -2.21 -1.36
C ILE A 125 -1.61 -3.10 -2.41
N ASP A 126 -0.51 -2.63 -2.96
CA ASP A 126 0.34 -3.36 -3.88
C ASP A 126 1.54 -3.93 -3.13
N SER A 127 1.27 -4.92 -2.28
CA SER A 127 2.30 -5.62 -1.53
C SER A 127 2.39 -7.06 -2.00
N CYS A 128 3.49 -7.39 -2.68
CA CYS A 128 3.84 -8.78 -2.93
C CYS A 128 4.25 -9.44 -1.62
N ASN A 129 3.71 -10.62 -1.36
CA ASN A 129 4.23 -11.48 -0.30
C ASN A 129 5.61 -11.96 -0.78
N SER A 130 6.70 -11.46 -0.22
CA SER A 130 8.04 -12.05 -0.40
C SER A 130 8.12 -13.37 0.37
N GLY A 131 7.21 -14.30 0.05
CA GLY A 131 7.10 -15.64 0.64
C GLY A 131 8.31 -16.55 0.39
N GLY A 132 9.44 -15.98 -0.06
CA GLY A 132 10.72 -16.66 -0.17
C GLY A 132 11.84 -16.09 0.71
N SER A 133 11.68 -14.92 1.33
CA SER A 133 12.83 -14.21 1.95
C SER A 133 12.71 -14.02 3.46
N VAL A 134 11.51 -14.12 4.03
CA VAL A 134 11.24 -13.79 5.44
C VAL A 134 10.81 -15.02 6.21
N ASP A 135 11.74 -15.96 6.46
CA ASP A 135 11.51 -17.16 7.28
C ASP A 135 10.49 -18.16 6.66
N PRO A 136 10.72 -19.49 6.72
CA PRO A 136 9.73 -20.50 6.29
C PRO A 136 8.34 -20.39 6.95
N LEU A 137 8.15 -19.51 7.93
CA LEU A 137 6.88 -19.23 8.61
C LEU A 137 6.03 -18.12 7.97
N ALA A 138 6.57 -17.32 7.05
CA ALA A 138 5.79 -16.29 6.35
C ALA A 138 4.79 -16.95 5.38
N THR A 139 3.51 -16.93 5.75
CA THR A 139 2.44 -17.50 4.94
C THR A 139 1.93 -16.50 3.90
N SER A 140 1.42 -17.03 2.79
CA SER A 140 0.77 -16.21 1.74
C SER A 140 -0.34 -15.35 2.33
N MET A 141 -0.40 -14.08 1.91
CA MET A 141 -1.40 -13.12 2.38
C MET A 141 -2.83 -13.68 2.34
N ASP A 142 -3.44 -13.85 3.52
CA ASP A 142 -4.86 -14.12 3.62
C ASP A 142 -5.64 -12.80 3.47
N ARG A 143 -6.23 -12.61 2.28
CA ARG A 143 -7.07 -11.45 1.96
C ARG A 143 -8.23 -11.25 2.95
N ARG A 144 -8.58 -12.24 3.80
CA ARG A 144 -9.58 -12.08 4.86
C ARG A 144 -9.21 -10.97 5.84
N VAL A 145 -7.93 -10.80 6.18
CA VAL A 145 -7.48 -9.78 7.15
C VAL A 145 -7.71 -8.37 6.62
N LEU A 146 -7.31 -8.10 5.37
CA LEU A 146 -7.55 -6.78 4.76
C LEU A 146 -9.05 -6.53 4.50
N ARG A 147 -9.82 -7.57 4.16
CA ARG A 147 -11.29 -7.44 4.03
C ARG A 147 -11.97 -7.11 5.37
N SER A 148 -11.50 -7.65 6.49
CA SER A 148 -12.03 -7.25 7.80
C SER A 148 -11.67 -5.80 8.13
N VAL A 149 -10.44 -5.35 7.83
CA VAL A 149 -10.07 -3.94 8.00
C VAL A 149 -11.01 -3.01 7.24
N GLY A 150 -11.26 -3.28 5.95
CA GLY A 150 -12.18 -2.47 5.15
C GLY A 150 -13.60 -2.47 5.69
N ARG A 151 -14.11 -3.64 6.12
CA ARG A 151 -15.45 -3.75 6.72
C ARG A 151 -15.58 -2.97 8.03
N ASP A 152 -14.59 -3.09 8.91
CA ASP A 152 -14.63 -2.50 10.26
C ASP A 152 -14.47 -0.98 10.23
N THR A 153 -13.87 -0.43 9.17
CA THR A 153 -13.61 1.00 9.01
C THR A 153 -14.54 1.68 8.00
N GLY A 154 -15.35 0.92 7.26
CA GLY A 154 -16.16 1.45 6.15
C GLY A 154 -15.34 1.80 4.90
N VAL A 155 -14.07 1.41 4.86
CA VAL A 155 -13.12 1.76 3.81
C VAL A 155 -13.11 0.72 2.69
N SER A 156 -13.03 1.19 1.45
CA SER A 156 -12.86 0.31 0.29
C SER A 156 -11.39 -0.05 0.10
N ILE A 157 -11.05 -1.33 0.21
CA ILE A 157 -9.66 -1.83 0.09
C ILE A 157 -9.52 -2.74 -1.13
N LEU A 158 -8.58 -2.38 -2.01
CA LEU A 158 -8.15 -3.16 -3.16
C LEU A 158 -6.70 -3.61 -2.94
N ALA A 159 -6.43 -4.92 -2.95
CA ALA A 159 -5.10 -5.47 -2.68
C ALA A 159 -4.63 -6.41 -3.79
N ALA A 160 -3.35 -6.31 -4.16
CA ALA A 160 -2.69 -7.19 -5.14
C ALA A 160 -2.68 -8.65 -4.67
N ALA A 161 -2.82 -9.58 -5.61
CA ALA A 161 -2.69 -11.01 -5.34
C ALA A 161 -1.22 -11.44 -5.45
N PRO A 162 -0.76 -12.47 -4.70
CA PRO A 162 0.55 -13.05 -4.97
C PRO A 162 0.62 -13.51 -6.42
N PRO A 163 1.78 -13.37 -7.08
CA PRO A 163 1.95 -13.95 -8.41
C PRO A 163 1.75 -15.46 -8.29
N ASP A 164 0.72 -15.98 -8.96
CA ASP A 164 0.79 -17.40 -9.32
C ASP A 164 2.01 -17.54 -10.24
N GLN A 165 2.75 -18.65 -10.14
CA GLN A 165 3.98 -18.85 -10.92
C GLN A 165 3.74 -18.95 -12.45
N SER A 166 2.49 -18.79 -12.91
CA SER A 166 2.08 -18.74 -14.32
C SER A 166 1.72 -17.32 -14.80
N ALA A 167 1.41 -16.39 -13.89
CA ALA A 167 1.29 -14.96 -14.16
C ALA A 167 2.69 -14.33 -14.14
N ALA A 168 3.55 -14.88 -14.99
CA ALA A 168 4.85 -14.31 -15.29
C ALA A 168 4.63 -12.83 -15.63
N GLU A 169 5.28 -11.97 -14.85
CA GLU A 169 5.48 -10.57 -15.15
C GLU A 169 5.78 -10.45 -16.65
N LEU A 170 4.89 -9.84 -17.43
CA LEU A 170 5.16 -9.63 -18.85
C LEU A 170 6.10 -8.43 -18.94
N PRO A 171 7.41 -8.60 -19.26
CA PRO A 171 8.37 -7.50 -19.36
C PRO A 171 8.03 -6.46 -20.46
N ARG A 172 6.92 -6.63 -21.18
CA ARG A 172 6.42 -5.71 -22.21
C ARG A 172 5.47 -4.63 -21.69
N LEU A 173 5.00 -4.71 -20.43
CA LEU A 173 3.93 -3.82 -19.93
C LEU A 173 4.42 -2.62 -19.11
N GLY A 174 5.67 -2.60 -18.63
CA GLY A 174 6.24 -1.46 -17.87
C GLY A 174 5.66 -1.23 -16.47
N HIS A 175 4.65 -2.02 -16.07
CA HIS A 175 3.94 -1.96 -14.79
C HIS A 175 3.63 -3.35 -14.24
N GLY A 176 3.41 -3.46 -12.92
CA GLY A 176 2.85 -4.65 -12.28
C GLY A 176 1.39 -4.89 -12.70
N ALA A 177 0.95 -6.16 -12.69
CA ALA A 177 -0.38 -6.56 -13.16
C ALA A 177 -1.53 -5.86 -12.39
N PHE A 178 -1.32 -5.56 -11.11
CA PHE A 178 -2.27 -4.82 -10.28
C PHE A 178 -2.46 -3.39 -10.78
N THR A 179 -1.35 -2.67 -10.93
CA THR A 179 -1.31 -1.30 -11.42
C THR A 179 -1.87 -1.18 -12.82
N TYR A 180 -1.54 -2.13 -13.70
CA TYR A 180 -2.10 -2.19 -15.05
C TYR A 180 -3.64 -2.25 -15.02
N VAL A 181 -4.23 -3.15 -14.22
CA VAL A 181 -5.70 -3.28 -14.14
C VAL A 181 -6.36 -2.02 -13.56
N VAL A 182 -5.74 -1.39 -12.56
CA VAL A 182 -6.24 -0.12 -12.01
C VAL A 182 -6.18 0.99 -13.05
N LEU A 183 -5.06 1.12 -13.76
CA LEU A 183 -4.88 2.15 -14.80
C LEU A 183 -5.82 1.93 -15.99
N GLU A 184 -6.01 0.67 -16.42
CA GLU A 184 -6.99 0.33 -17.47
C GLU A 184 -8.42 0.62 -17.03
N GLY A 185 -8.78 0.34 -15.77
CA GLY A 185 -10.07 0.72 -15.21
C GLY A 185 -10.31 2.23 -15.24
N LEU A 186 -9.27 3.03 -14.97
CA LEU A 186 -9.31 4.50 -15.10
C LEU A 186 -9.31 4.99 -16.56
N ASN A 187 -8.96 4.15 -17.54
CA ASN A 187 -8.96 4.47 -18.97
C ASN A 187 -10.33 4.20 -19.63
N GLN A 188 -11.18 3.33 -19.09
CA GLN A 188 -12.43 2.89 -19.74
C GLN A 188 -13.68 3.73 -19.41
N GLU A 189 -13.55 4.84 -18.70
CA GLU A 189 -14.61 5.87 -18.67
C GLU A 189 -14.28 6.99 -19.67
N GLY A 190 -14.72 6.76 -20.91
CA GLY A 190 -14.77 7.71 -22.01
C GLY A 190 -15.90 7.35 -22.97
#